data_AF-A0A8B7P220-F1
#
_entry.id   AF-A0A8B7P220-F1
#
_cell.length_a   1.000
_cell.length_b   1.000
_cell.length_c   1.000
_cell.angle_alpha   90.00
_cell.angle_beta   90.00
_cell.angle_gamma   90.00
#
_symmetry.space_group_name_H-M   'P 1'
#
loop_
_entity.id
_entity.type
_entity.pdbx_description
1 polymer ?
#
loop_
_entity_poly.entity_id
_entity_poly.type
_entity_poly.pdbx_seq_one_letter_code
_entity_poly.pdbx_strand_id
1 'polypeptide(L)'
;MSRGLVLLIVAAAAASAQAAPSACYSALDDANRAVSNTAESACSSLFTADIIAKYNANKNCSFFAVPYDVAACDPIIANINKCALKAVKLLKANNTFDDAAFKATTLKNKCSADAKFKAAYPTCKNSTMKYLNLFRLFQCLMNAVSPWNR
;
A
#
# COMPACT_ATOMS: atom_id res chain seq x y z
N MET A 1 66.35 22.44 2.30
CA MET A 1 65.20 21.64 2.77
C MET A 1 63.92 22.33 2.31
N SER A 2 63.32 21.91 1.18
CA SER A 2 62.12 22.54 0.64
C SER A 2 60.90 21.71 1.03
N ARG A 3 60.07 22.25 1.94
CA ARG A 3 58.80 21.64 2.37
C ARG A 3 57.70 22.09 1.41
N GLY A 4 57.50 21.34 0.32
CA GLY A 4 56.36 21.51 -0.57
C GLY A 4 55.14 20.77 -0.03
N LEU A 5 54.17 21.52 0.51
CA LEU A 5 52.88 21.00 0.94
C LEU A 5 51.99 20.80 -0.31
N VAL A 6 51.70 19.56 -0.66
CA VAL A 6 50.74 19.22 -1.71
C VAL A 6 49.35 19.15 -1.07
N LEU A 7 48.51 20.15 -1.33
CA LEU A 7 47.10 20.14 -0.93
C LEU A 7 46.30 19.31 -1.93
N LEU A 8 45.96 18.07 -1.56
CA LEU A 8 45.01 17.24 -2.28
C LEU A 8 43.59 17.72 -1.96
N ILE A 9 43.01 18.48 -2.89
CA ILE A 9 41.59 18.87 -2.84
C ILE A 9 40.78 17.67 -3.31
N VAL A 10 40.25 16.90 -2.36
CA VAL A 10 39.22 15.88 -2.65
C VAL A 10 37.90 16.61 -2.84
N ALA A 11 37.51 16.84 -4.09
CA ALA A 11 36.17 17.27 -4.42
C ALA A 11 35.20 16.12 -4.13
N ALA A 12 34.64 16.10 -2.94
CA ALA A 12 33.51 15.25 -2.61
C ALA A 12 32.28 15.80 -3.36
N ALA A 13 32.05 15.32 -4.58
CA ALA A 13 30.77 15.47 -5.24
C ALA A 13 29.74 14.69 -4.42
N ALA A 14 29.02 15.38 -3.52
CA ALA A 14 27.84 14.85 -2.88
C ALA A 14 26.75 14.71 -3.95
N ALA A 15 26.81 13.62 -4.73
CA ALA A 15 25.69 13.19 -5.53
C ALA A 15 24.54 12.94 -4.55
N SER A 16 23.51 13.78 -4.60
CA SER A 16 22.25 13.54 -3.92
C SER A 16 21.64 12.27 -4.50
N ALA A 17 22.05 11.12 -3.98
CA ALA A 17 21.47 9.83 -4.32
C ALA A 17 20.06 9.81 -3.74
N GLN A 18 19.08 10.22 -4.56
CA GLN A 18 17.69 9.87 -4.27
C GLN A 18 17.64 8.35 -4.19
N ALA A 19 17.33 7.84 -2.99
CA ALA A 19 17.17 6.41 -2.79
C ALA A 19 16.06 5.92 -3.74
N ALA A 20 16.43 5.06 -4.69
CA ALA A 20 15.45 4.45 -5.57
C ALA A 20 14.41 3.69 -4.74
N PRO A 21 13.13 3.66 -5.16
CA PRO A 21 12.13 2.84 -4.51
C PRO A 21 12.59 1.37 -4.41
N SER A 22 12.30 0.72 -3.28
CA SER A 22 12.62 -0.71 -3.15
C SER A 22 11.82 -1.54 -4.16
N ALA A 23 12.34 -2.68 -4.58
CA ALA A 23 11.61 -3.58 -5.48
C ALA A 23 10.23 -3.99 -4.90
N CYS A 24 10.12 -4.08 -3.58
CA CYS A 24 8.85 -4.34 -2.92
C CYS A 24 7.90 -3.12 -2.98
N TYR A 25 8.40 -1.90 -2.77
CA TYR A 25 7.59 -0.69 -2.92
C TYR A 25 7.01 -0.61 -4.34
N SER A 26 7.83 -0.77 -5.38
CA SER A 26 7.36 -0.75 -6.77
C SER A 26 6.34 -1.86 -7.04
N ALA A 27 6.55 -3.07 -6.50
CA ALA A 27 5.60 -4.17 -6.66
C ALA A 27 4.24 -3.88 -5.98
N LEU A 28 4.24 -3.26 -4.80
CA LEU A 28 3.02 -2.86 -4.10
C LEU A 28 2.28 -1.76 -4.87
N ASP A 29 3.01 -0.77 -5.36
CA ASP A 29 2.46 0.37 -6.09
C ASP A 29 1.84 -0.06 -7.44
N ASP A 30 2.54 -0.91 -8.20
CA ASP A 30 2.03 -1.51 -9.44
C ASP A 30 0.79 -2.38 -9.18
N ALA A 31 0.83 -3.21 -8.15
CA ALA A 31 -0.30 -4.05 -7.75
C ALA A 31 -1.50 -3.21 -7.33
N ASN A 32 -1.29 -2.14 -6.56
CA ASN A 32 -2.34 -1.23 -6.14
C ASN A 32 -3.04 -0.59 -7.34
N ARG A 33 -2.28 -0.12 -8.34
CA ARG A 33 -2.84 0.40 -9.60
C ARG A 33 -3.65 -0.66 -10.36
N ALA A 34 -3.08 -1.85 -10.56
CA ALA A 34 -3.75 -2.92 -11.30
C ALA A 34 -5.06 -3.38 -10.63
N VAL A 35 -5.06 -3.50 -9.30
CA VAL A 35 -6.24 -3.81 -8.50
C VAL A 35 -7.28 -2.70 -8.63
N SER A 36 -6.86 -1.43 -8.50
CA SER A 36 -7.76 -0.26 -8.60
C SER A 36 -8.51 -0.27 -9.93
N ASN A 37 -7.79 -0.43 -11.05
CA ASN A 37 -8.39 -0.44 -12.39
C ASN A 37 -9.39 -1.59 -12.58
N THR A 38 -9.07 -2.77 -12.03
CA THR A 38 -9.96 -3.93 -12.11
C THR A 38 -11.21 -3.72 -11.25
N ALA A 39 -11.04 -3.18 -10.04
CA ALA A 39 -12.13 -2.91 -9.11
C ALA A 39 -13.07 -1.82 -9.63
N GLU A 40 -12.54 -0.75 -10.21
CA GLU A 40 -13.34 0.35 -10.77
C GLU A 40 -14.30 -0.16 -11.85
N SER A 41 -13.80 -0.97 -12.79
CA SER A 41 -14.62 -1.57 -13.84
C SER A 41 -15.65 -2.56 -13.29
N ALA A 42 -15.24 -3.47 -12.41
CA ALA A 42 -16.10 -4.53 -11.90
C ALA A 42 -17.12 -4.09 -10.84
N CYS A 43 -16.84 -3.00 -10.12
CA CYS A 43 -17.58 -2.58 -8.92
C CYS A 43 -18.14 -1.16 -9.05
N SER A 44 -18.23 -0.61 -10.26
CA SER A 44 -18.67 0.76 -10.55
C SER A 44 -20.02 1.12 -9.92
N SER A 45 -20.99 0.20 -9.90
CA SER A 45 -22.29 0.44 -9.26
C SER A 45 -22.19 0.65 -7.74
N LEU A 46 -21.28 -0.05 -7.07
CA LEU A 46 -21.00 0.11 -5.65
C LEU A 46 -20.17 1.36 -5.37
N PHE A 47 -19.37 1.82 -6.33
CA PHE A 47 -18.61 3.07 -6.20
C PHE A 47 -19.55 4.26 -5.94
N THR A 48 -20.60 4.41 -6.75
CA THR A 48 -21.58 5.48 -6.54
C THR A 48 -22.30 5.33 -5.20
N ALA A 49 -22.73 4.12 -4.85
CA ALA A 49 -23.53 3.89 -3.65
C ALA A 49 -22.73 3.99 -2.34
N ASP A 50 -21.50 3.48 -2.31
CA ASP A 50 -20.71 3.40 -1.07
C ASP A 50 -19.69 4.55 -0.96
N ILE A 51 -19.03 4.92 -2.05
CA ILE A 51 -18.02 6.00 -2.02
C ILE A 51 -18.69 7.36 -2.13
N ILE A 52 -19.42 7.61 -3.21
CA ILE A 52 -19.97 8.94 -3.48
C ILE A 52 -21.07 9.29 -2.48
N ALA A 53 -22.05 8.40 -2.29
CA ALA A 53 -23.22 8.72 -1.49
C ALA A 53 -23.01 8.61 0.04
N LYS A 54 -22.11 7.74 0.51
CA LYS A 54 -21.95 7.45 1.96
C LYS A 54 -20.61 7.88 2.51
N TYR A 55 -19.51 7.39 1.92
CA TYR A 55 -18.16 7.64 2.44
C TYR A 55 -17.82 9.13 2.38
N ASN A 56 -17.97 9.75 1.20
CA ASN A 56 -17.66 11.17 1.01
C ASN A 56 -18.62 12.11 1.76
N ALA A 57 -19.83 11.65 2.09
CA ALA A 57 -20.78 12.41 2.89
C ALA A 57 -20.42 12.40 4.39
N ASN A 58 -19.58 11.46 4.84
CA ASN A 58 -19.14 11.38 6.23
C ASN A 58 -17.85 12.19 6.41
N LYS A 59 -17.94 13.32 7.14
CA LYS A 59 -16.80 14.20 7.43
C LYS A 59 -15.65 13.55 8.19
N ASN A 60 -15.88 12.41 8.85
CA ASN A 60 -14.84 11.65 9.55
C ASN A 60 -14.09 10.71 8.60
N CYS A 61 -14.57 10.56 7.36
CA CYS A 61 -14.04 9.64 6.38
C CYS A 61 -13.25 10.37 5.30
N SER A 62 -11.95 10.17 5.32
CA SER A 62 -11.04 10.53 4.23
C SER A 62 -9.92 9.51 4.19
N PHE A 63 -9.57 9.02 3.00
CA PHE A 63 -8.46 8.08 2.83
C PHE A 63 -7.12 8.68 3.26
N PHE A 64 -7.04 10.01 3.36
CA PHE A 64 -5.86 10.76 3.78
C PHE A 64 -5.98 11.30 5.21
N ALA A 65 -7.05 10.99 5.94
CA ALA A 65 -7.20 11.43 7.33
C ALA A 65 -6.13 10.81 8.23
N VAL A 66 -5.55 11.64 9.09
CA VAL A 66 -4.63 11.22 10.16
C VAL A 66 -5.10 11.87 11.47
N PRO A 67 -5.70 11.12 12.40
CA PRO A 67 -6.00 9.69 12.33
C PRO A 67 -7.21 9.35 11.42
N TYR A 68 -7.20 8.16 10.84
CA TYR A 68 -8.34 7.60 10.10
C TYR A 68 -9.33 6.94 11.06
N ASP A 69 -10.61 7.31 11.01
CA ASP A 69 -11.66 6.68 11.82
C ASP A 69 -12.08 5.32 11.24
N VAL A 70 -11.33 4.29 11.61
CA VAL A 70 -11.55 2.90 11.20
C VAL A 70 -12.98 2.45 11.49
N ALA A 71 -13.51 2.79 12.67
CA ALA A 71 -14.79 2.29 13.13
C ALA A 71 -15.95 2.91 12.35
N ALA A 72 -15.86 4.19 12.01
CA ALA A 72 -16.89 4.88 11.23
C ALA A 72 -16.80 4.57 9.72
N CYS A 73 -15.59 4.45 9.18
CA CYS A 73 -15.38 4.54 7.73
C CYS A 73 -15.23 3.19 7.03
N ASP A 74 -14.53 2.23 7.63
CA ASP A 74 -14.32 0.93 7.01
C ASP A 74 -15.64 0.15 6.77
N PRO A 75 -16.66 0.17 7.66
CA PRO A 75 -17.94 -0.48 7.38
C PRO A 75 -18.67 0.07 6.15
N ILE A 76 -18.54 1.37 5.87
CA ILE A 76 -19.21 2.03 4.74
C ILE A 76 -18.73 1.46 3.40
N ILE A 77 -17.42 1.19 3.30
CA ILE A 77 -16.76 0.72 2.09
C ILE A 77 -16.55 -0.80 2.06
N ALA A 78 -17.11 -1.53 3.02
CA ALA A 78 -16.90 -2.97 3.12
C ALA A 78 -17.44 -3.73 1.90
N ASN A 79 -18.57 -3.30 1.33
CA ASN A 79 -19.17 -3.97 0.18
C ASN A 79 -18.38 -3.75 -1.10
N ILE A 80 -17.98 -2.51 -1.40
CA ILE A 80 -17.09 -2.23 -2.54
C ILE A 80 -15.74 -2.96 -2.40
N ASN A 81 -15.17 -3.03 -1.20
CA ASN A 81 -13.92 -3.78 -0.95
C ASN A 81 -14.10 -5.30 -1.15
N LYS A 82 -15.22 -5.88 -0.68
CA LYS A 82 -15.56 -7.28 -0.98
C LYS A 82 -15.69 -7.53 -2.49
N CYS A 83 -16.35 -6.62 -3.20
CA CYS A 83 -16.45 -6.70 -4.65
C CYS A 83 -15.06 -6.65 -5.32
N ALA A 84 -14.22 -5.70 -4.92
CA ALA A 84 -12.86 -5.56 -5.44
C ALA A 84 -12.05 -6.85 -5.23
N LEU A 85 -12.04 -7.39 -4.01
CA LEU A 85 -11.36 -8.65 -3.70
C LEU A 85 -11.89 -9.83 -4.52
N LYS A 86 -13.20 -9.91 -4.74
CA LYS A 86 -13.79 -10.94 -5.61
C LYS A 86 -13.31 -10.77 -7.06
N ALA A 87 -13.30 -9.54 -7.58
CA ALA A 87 -12.88 -9.24 -8.94
C ALA A 87 -11.42 -9.60 -9.19
N VAL A 88 -10.54 -9.34 -8.21
CA VAL A 88 -9.11 -9.69 -8.30
C VAL A 88 -8.76 -11.08 -7.77
N LYS A 89 -9.76 -11.92 -7.48
CA LYS A 89 -9.60 -13.31 -7.01
C LYS A 89 -8.79 -13.43 -5.71
N LEU A 90 -8.96 -12.47 -4.80
CA LEU A 90 -8.37 -12.44 -3.46
C LEU A 90 -9.38 -12.67 -2.34
N LEU A 91 -10.63 -13.01 -2.68
CA LEU A 91 -11.66 -13.38 -1.72
C LEU A 91 -11.87 -14.90 -1.73
N LYS A 92 -11.64 -15.54 -0.59
CA LYS A 92 -11.93 -16.97 -0.40
C LYS A 92 -13.43 -17.23 -0.35
N ALA A 93 -13.82 -18.50 -0.50
CA ALA A 93 -15.21 -18.95 -0.41
C ALA A 93 -15.90 -18.59 0.93
N ASN A 94 -15.14 -18.50 2.02
CA ASN A 94 -15.65 -18.08 3.34
C ASN A 94 -15.67 -16.55 3.54
N ASN A 95 -15.58 -15.76 2.47
CA ASN A 95 -15.53 -14.30 2.50
C ASN A 95 -14.35 -13.71 3.30
N THR A 96 -13.22 -14.42 3.37
CA THR A 96 -11.97 -13.91 3.98
C THR A 96 -10.92 -13.59 2.92
N PHE A 97 -10.00 -12.70 3.27
CA PHE A 97 -8.87 -12.33 2.42
C PHE A 97 -7.90 -13.49 2.19
N ASP A 98 -7.54 -13.72 0.93
CA ASP A 98 -6.55 -14.72 0.52
C ASP A 98 -5.12 -14.15 0.56
N ASP A 99 -4.48 -14.27 1.73
CA ASP A 99 -3.13 -13.76 1.94
C ASP A 99 -2.05 -14.50 1.12
N ALA A 100 -2.27 -15.78 0.81
CA ALA A 100 -1.36 -16.58 0.02
C ALA A 100 -1.43 -16.16 -1.44
N ALA A 101 -2.66 -16.02 -1.98
CA ALA A 101 -2.87 -15.49 -3.32
C ALA A 101 -2.32 -14.06 -3.45
N PHE A 102 -2.58 -13.18 -2.48
CA PHE A 102 -2.05 -11.82 -2.52
C PHE A 102 -0.53 -11.78 -2.67
N LYS A 103 0.20 -12.59 -1.89
CA LYS A 103 1.67 -12.63 -1.99
C LYS A 103 2.15 -13.26 -3.30
N ALA A 104 1.53 -14.38 -3.70
CA ALA A 104 1.99 -15.18 -4.82
C ALA A 104 1.58 -14.63 -6.18
N THR A 105 0.35 -14.16 -6.33
CA THR A 105 -0.22 -13.72 -7.62
C THR A 105 -0.18 -12.21 -7.77
N THR A 106 -0.64 -11.47 -6.75
CA THR A 106 -0.70 -10.00 -6.81
C THR A 106 0.68 -9.37 -6.69
N LEU A 107 1.48 -9.78 -5.70
CA LEU A 107 2.84 -9.26 -5.51
C LEU A 107 3.91 -10.08 -6.24
N LYS A 108 3.56 -11.21 -6.86
CA LYS A 108 4.49 -12.10 -7.58
C LYS A 108 5.73 -12.47 -6.75
N ASN A 109 5.55 -12.63 -5.43
CA ASN A 109 6.60 -12.88 -4.44
C ASN A 109 7.74 -11.83 -4.40
N LYS A 110 7.59 -10.67 -5.04
CA LYS A 110 8.65 -9.63 -5.10
C LYS A 110 8.99 -9.01 -3.74
N CYS A 111 8.09 -9.13 -2.77
CA CYS A 111 8.27 -8.64 -1.41
C CYS A 111 8.78 -9.71 -0.43
N SER A 112 8.94 -10.97 -0.84
CA SER A 112 9.18 -12.10 0.06
C SER A 112 10.55 -12.07 0.76
N ALA A 113 11.50 -11.27 0.27
CA ALA A 113 12.80 -11.07 0.92
C ALA A 113 12.89 -9.75 1.71
N ASP A 114 11.93 -8.83 1.55
CA ASP A 114 11.97 -7.52 2.16
C ASP A 114 11.67 -7.60 3.66
N ALA A 115 12.64 -7.22 4.49
CA ALA A 115 12.54 -7.32 5.95
C ALA A 115 11.48 -6.37 6.53
N LYS A 116 11.34 -5.15 5.96
CA LYS A 116 10.34 -4.18 6.39
C LYS A 116 8.93 -4.66 6.06
N PHE A 117 8.75 -5.23 4.86
CA PHE A 117 7.49 -5.87 4.48
C PHE A 117 7.12 -6.99 5.44
N LYS A 118 8.05 -7.93 5.71
CA LYS A 118 7.81 -9.05 6.64
C LYS A 118 7.38 -8.58 8.02
N ALA A 119 8.06 -7.56 8.55
CA ALA A 119 7.76 -7.01 9.87
C ALA A 119 6.39 -6.32 9.91
N ALA A 120 6.05 -5.54 8.88
CA ALA A 120 4.81 -4.77 8.86
C ALA A 120 3.57 -5.59 8.48
N TYR A 121 3.73 -6.66 7.71
CA TYR A 121 2.61 -7.39 7.12
C TYR A 121 1.54 -7.88 8.13
N PRO A 122 1.89 -8.51 9.27
CA PRO A 122 0.89 -8.95 10.25
C PRO A 122 0.05 -7.78 10.78
N THR A 123 0.69 -6.67 11.15
CA THR A 123 0.03 -5.48 11.68
C THR A 123 -0.85 -4.81 10.64
N CYS A 124 -0.34 -4.63 9.41
CA CYS A 124 -1.12 -4.07 8.31
C CYS A 124 -2.33 -4.95 7.97
N LYS A 125 -2.16 -6.27 7.93
CA LYS A 125 -3.25 -7.21 7.67
C LYS A 125 -4.33 -7.13 8.75
N ASN A 126 -3.94 -7.22 10.01
CA ASN A 126 -4.88 -7.24 11.14
C ASN A 126 -5.69 -5.93 11.24
N SER A 127 -5.06 -4.79 10.96
CA SER A 127 -5.70 -3.47 11.06
C SER A 127 -6.65 -3.14 9.90
N THR A 128 -6.55 -3.83 8.77
CA THR A 128 -7.27 -3.48 7.53
C THR A 128 -8.24 -4.56 7.05
N MET A 129 -7.93 -5.84 7.31
CA MET A 129 -8.71 -6.95 6.77
C MET A 129 -9.97 -7.28 7.57
N LYS A 130 -10.21 -6.67 8.75
CA LYS A 130 -11.48 -6.80 9.49
C LYS A 130 -12.69 -6.43 8.62
N TYR A 131 -12.55 -5.38 7.82
CA TYR A 131 -13.53 -4.93 6.83
C TYR A 131 -13.02 -5.08 5.39
N LEU A 132 -11.99 -5.92 5.21
CA LEU A 132 -11.43 -6.25 3.91
C LEU A 132 -10.89 -5.05 3.13
N ASN A 133 -10.45 -3.98 3.82
CA ASN A 133 -10.01 -2.74 3.20
C ASN A 133 -8.64 -2.91 2.53
N LEU A 134 -8.66 -3.36 1.27
CA LEU A 134 -7.47 -3.70 0.49
C LEU A 134 -6.61 -2.47 0.19
N PHE A 135 -7.22 -1.31 -0.05
CA PHE A 135 -6.49 -0.08 -0.33
C PHE A 135 -5.69 0.40 0.89
N ARG A 136 -6.26 0.31 2.09
CA ARG A 136 -5.51 0.60 3.32
C ARG A 136 -4.41 -0.43 3.59
N LEU A 137 -4.59 -1.69 3.19
CA LEU A 137 -3.52 -2.68 3.24
C LEU A 137 -2.34 -2.26 2.36
N PHE A 138 -2.59 -1.88 1.11
CA PHE A 138 -1.55 -1.37 0.21
C PHE A 138 -0.86 -0.14 0.81
N GLN A 139 -1.61 0.85 1.26
CA GLN A 139 -1.06 2.07 1.85
C GLN A 139 -0.19 1.77 3.09
N CYS A 140 -0.64 0.90 4.00
CA CYS A 140 0.12 0.51 5.17
C CYS A 140 1.44 -0.16 4.80
N LEU A 141 1.41 -1.09 3.84
CA LEU A 141 2.60 -1.81 3.37
C LEU A 141 3.56 -0.90 2.60
N MET A 142 3.05 -0.05 1.71
CA MET A 142 3.84 0.92 0.95
C MET A 142 4.53 1.90 1.89
N ASN A 143 3.84 2.39 2.91
CA ASN A 143 4.44 3.22 3.95
C ASN A 143 5.56 2.47 4.67
N ALA A 144 5.35 1.21 5.05
CA ALA A 144 6.36 0.43 5.74
C ALA A 144 7.65 0.20 4.91
N VAL A 145 7.51 0.00 3.60
CA VAL A 145 8.66 -0.26 2.71
C VAL A 145 9.16 0.99 1.99
N SER A 146 8.53 2.14 2.22
CA SER A 146 8.89 3.42 1.60
C SER A 146 10.31 3.81 2.00
N PRO A 147 11.15 4.26 1.05
CA PRO A 147 12.47 4.80 1.37
C PRO A 147 12.38 6.13 2.14
N TRP A 148 11.20 6.76 2.17
CA TRP A 148 10.93 8.07 2.76
C TRP A 148 10.43 8.01 4.20
N ASN A 149 10.06 6.82 4.69
CA ASN A 149 9.79 6.60 6.12
C ASN A 149 11.11 6.22 6.81
N ARG A 150 11.88 7.25 7.20
CA ARG A 150 12.95 7.13 8.21
C ARG A 150 12.47 7.72 9.52
#